data_AF-A0A2I0QNP7-F1
#
_entry.id   AF-A0A2I0QNP7-F1
#
_cell.length_a   1.000
_cell.length_b   1.000
_cell.length_c   1.000
_cell.angle_alpha   90.00
_cell.angle_beta   90.00
_cell.angle_gamma   90.00
#
_symmetry.space_group_name_H-M   'P 1'
#
loop_
_entity.id
_entity.type
_entity.pdbx_description
1 polymer ?
#
loop_
_entity_poly.entity_id
_entity_poly.type
_entity_poly.pdbx_seq_one_letter_code
_entity_poly.pdbx_strand_id
1 'polypeptide(L)' 'MISYLIDTDWIIDFLKDKEEIFNELSCLIDEGIAISIISLAELYEGVYGNDDQEMEVKHLLGLNDFLTGVTVLGSIVNLF' A
#
# COMPACT_ATOMS: atom_id res chain seq x y z
N MET A 1 14.87 9.97 4.94
CA MET A 1 15.24 8.66 5.53
C MET A 1 13.94 7.92 5.74
N ILE A 2 13.88 6.60 5.57
CA ILE A 2 12.63 5.86 5.85
C ILE A 2 12.53 5.66 7.36
N SER A 3 11.41 6.07 7.95
CA SER A 3 11.16 6.01 9.39
C SER A 3 10.05 5.03 9.75
N TYR A 4 9.07 4.86 8.85
CA TYR A 4 7.90 4.02 9.07
C TYR A 4 7.76 2.97 7.97
N LEU A 5 7.43 1.75 8.40
CA LEU A 5 6.99 0.67 7.52
C LEU A 5 5.50 0.48 7.74
N ILE A 6 4.69 0.76 6.73
CA ILE A 6 3.23 0.74 6.81
C ILE A 6 2.74 -0.69 6.59
N ASP A 7 1.84 -1.13 7.46
CA ASP A 7 1.19 -2.43 7.40
C ASP A 7 0.11 -2.49 6.31
N THR A 8 -0.17 -3.69 5.79
CA THR A 8 -1.12 -3.88 4.67
C THR A 8 -2.53 -3.38 5.03
N ASP A 9 -3.00 -3.60 6.26
CA ASP A 9 -4.35 -3.20 6.68
C ASP A 9 -4.55 -1.68 6.64
N TRP A 10 -3.52 -0.90 7.00
CA TRP A 10 -3.57 0.56 6.92
C TRP A 10 -3.66 1.04 5.47
N ILE A 11 -2.98 0.37 4.55
CA ILE A 11 -3.04 0.71 3.13
C ILE A 11 -4.43 0.38 2.58
N ILE A 12 -4.99 -0.78 2.93
CA ILE A 12 -6.36 -1.16 2.54
C ILE A 12 -7.38 -0.13 3.06
N ASP A 13 -7.22 0.32 4.31
CA ASP A 13 -8.09 1.31 4.90
C ASP A 13 -7.95 2.70 4.26
N PHE A 14 -6.73 3.09 3.88
CA PHE A 14 -6.49 4.27 3.07
C PHE A 14 -7.21 4.21 1.71
N LEU A 15 -7.09 3.07 1.00
CA LEU A 15 -7.75 2.84 -0.30
C LEU A 15 -9.28 2.79 -0.22
N LYS A 16 -9.83 2.62 0.99
CA LYS A 16 -11.27 2.68 1.29
C LYS A 16 -11.73 4.07 1.75
N ASP A 17 -10.90 5.10 1.56
CA ASP A 17 -11.18 6.49 1.92
C ASP A 17 -11.50 6.70 3.41
N LYS A 18 -10.86 5.92 4.30
CA LYS A 18 -10.99 6.16 5.75
C LYS A 18 -10.21 7.42 6.14
N GLU A 19 -10.94 8.51 6.40
CA GLU A 19 -10.37 9.84 6.72
C GLU A 19 -9.33 9.81 7.85
N GLU A 20 -9.55 9.02 8.90
CA GLU A 20 -8.61 8.88 10.02
C GLU A 20 -7.23 8.40 9.54
N ILE A 21 -7.21 7.35 8.73
CA ILE A 21 -5.97 6.78 8.19
C ILE A 21 -5.34 7.70 7.15
N PHE A 22 -6.14 8.38 6.33
CA PHE A 22 -5.64 9.38 5.38
C PHE A 22 -4.88 10.50 6.10
N ASN A 23 -5.46 11.05 7.17
CA ASN A 23 -4.84 12.13 7.94
C ASN A 23 -3.56 11.67 8.63
N GLU A 24 -3.55 10.46 9.20
CA GLU A 24 -2.37 9.91 9.87
C GLU A 24 -1.22 9.68 8.88
N LEU A 25 -1.49 9.00 7.76
CA LEU A 25 -0.46 8.75 6.73
C LEU A 25 0.05 10.05 6.09
N SER A 26 -0.82 11.04 5.92
CA SER A 26 -0.41 12.36 5.41
C SER A 26 0.56 13.08 6.35
N CYS A 27 0.39 12.94 7.66
CA CYS A 27 1.33 13.52 8.64
C CYS A 27 2.69 12.82 8.62
N LEU A 28 2.72 11.51 8.33
CA LEU A 28 3.94 10.70 8.35
C LEU A 28 4.75 10.80 7.04
N ILE A 29 4.16 11.28 5.94
CA ILE A 29 4.79 11.24 4.62
C ILE A 29 6.12 12.01 4.58
N ASP A 30 6.17 13.17 5.26
CA ASP A 30 7.36 14.02 5.36
C ASP A 30 8.47 13.40 6.22
N GLU A 31 8.10 12.48 7.13
CA GLU A 31 9.04 11.71 7.95
C GLU A 31 9.62 10.49 7.22
N GLY A 32 9.03 10.12 6.07
CA GLY A 32 9.45 9.03 5.21
C GLY A 32 8.74 7.72 5.53
N ILE A 33 7.81 7.35 4.66
CA ILE A 33 7.04 6.11 4.73
C ILE A 33 7.47 5.11 3.65
N ALA A 34 7.39 3.83 4.01
CA ALA A 34 7.65 2.74 3.10
C ALA A 34 6.65 1.60 3.30
N ILE A 35 6.56 0.72 2.30
CA ILE A 35 5.84 -0.55 2.38
C ILE A 35 6.79 -1.70 2.09
N SER A 36 6.47 -2.89 2.59
CA SER A 36 7.24 -4.09 2.25
C SER A 36 6.83 -4.65 0.88
N ILE A 37 7.75 -5.33 0.20
CA ILE A 37 7.43 -6.09 -1.02
C ILE A 37 6.39 -7.19 -0.77
N ILE A 38 6.29 -7.69 0.48
CA ILE A 38 5.29 -8.69 0.88
C ILE A 38 3.91 -8.06 0.94
N SER A 39 3.77 -6.89 1.58
CA SER A 39 2.54 -6.12 1.61
C SER A 39 2.09 -5.71 0.20
N LEU A 40 3.03 -5.36 -0.68
CA LEU A 40 2.72 -5.09 -2.08
C LEU A 40 2.12 -6.33 -2.79
N ALA A 41 2.63 -7.52 -2.52
CA ALA A 41 2.10 -8.75 -3.08
C ALA A 41 0.67 -9.04 -2.57
N GLU A 42 0.41 -8.83 -1.28
CA GLU A 42 -0.93 -8.96 -0.67
C GLU A 42 -1.93 -7.97 -1.29
N LEU A 43 -1.51 -6.72 -1.54
CA LEU A 43 -2.36 -5.72 -2.18
C LEU A 43 -2.73 -6.11 -3.61
N TYR A 44 -1.77 -6.62 -4.40
CA TYR A 44 -2.07 -7.13 -5.74
C TYR A 44 -2.97 -8.36 -5.71
N GLU A 45 -2.78 -9.27 -4.74
CA GLU A 45 -3.69 -10.40 -4.54
C GLU A 45 -5.11 -9.92 -4.26
N GLY A 46 -5.29 -8.91 -3.39
CA GLY A 46 -6.60 -8.31 -3.13
C GLY A 46 -7.23 -7.59 -4.34
N VAL A 47 -6.42 -6.97 -5.21
CA VAL A 47 -6.91 -6.33 -6.46
C VAL A 47 -7.42 -7.38 -7.46
N TYR A 48 -6.62 -8.42 -7.72
CA TYR A 48 -6.92 -9.43 -8.74
C TYR A 48 -7.75 -10.61 -8.22
N GLY A 49 -7.97 -10.73 -6.91
CA GLY A 49 -8.70 -11.82 -6.28
C GLY A 49 -10.22 -11.78 -6.45
N ASN A 50 -10.77 -10.76 -7.13
CA ASN A 50 -12.20 -10.60 -7.37
C ASN A 50 -12.52 -10.67 -8.87
N ASP A 51 -13.60 -11.34 -9.26
CA ASP A 51 -14.00 -11.56 -10.66
C ASP A 51 -14.69 -10.33 -11.31
N ASP A 52 -14.78 -9.21 -10.58
CA ASP A 52 -15.37 -7.96 -11.06
C ASP A 52 -14.33 -7.06 -11.73
N GLN A 53 -14.39 -7.01 -13.07
CA GLN A 53 -13.45 -6.24 -13.89
C GLN A 53 -13.52 -4.73 -13.65
N GLU A 54 -14.69 -4.17 -13.33
CA GLU A 54 -14.80 -2.74 -13.06
C GLU A 54 -14.15 -2.39 -11.71
N MET A 55 -14.35 -3.25 -10.71
CA MET A 55 -13.71 -3.09 -9.40
C MET A 55 -12.20 -3.28 -9.47
N GLU A 56 -11.71 -4.25 -10.24
CA GLU A 56 -10.26 -4.47 -10.45
C GLU A 56 -9.60 -3.18 -10.97
N VAL A 57 -10.15 -2.58 -12.03
CA VAL A 57 -9.62 -1.35 -12.62
C VAL A 57 -9.62 -0.21 -11.60
N LYS A 58 -10.70 -0.05 -10.83
CA LYS A 58 -10.79 0.99 -9.80
C LYS A 58 -9.74 0.79 -8.70
N HIS A 59 -9.59 -0.42 -8.17
CA HIS A 59 -8.64 -0.70 -7.11
C HIS A 59 -7.19 -0.56 -7.59
N LEU A 60 -6.90 -0.97 -8.83
CA LEU A 60 -5.58 -0.82 -9.41
C LEU A 60 -5.19 0.65 -9.60
N LEU A 61 -6.13 1.51 -9.98
CA LEU A 61 -5.90 2.96 -10.06
C LEU A 61 -5.58 3.55 -8.68
N GLY A 62 -6.36 3.20 -7.65
CA GLY A 62 -6.11 3.66 -6.29
C GLY A 62 -4.77 3.17 -5.73
N LEU A 63 -4.43 1.90 -5.97
CA LEU A 63 -3.14 1.33 -5.57
C LEU A 63 -1.98 2.03 -6.27
N ASN A 64 -2.08 2.26 -7.59
CA ASN A 64 -1.02 2.96 -8.33
C ASN A 64 -0.81 4.38 -7.82
N ASP A 65 -1.88 5.11 -7.49
CA ASP A 65 -1.78 6.45 -6.92
C ASP A 65 -1.07 6.43 -5.56
N PHE A 66 -1.48 5.53 -4.65
CA PHE A 66 -0.82 5.32 -3.36
C PHE A 66 0.68 5.01 -3.51
N LEU A 67 1.04 4.15 -4.47
CA LEU A 67 2.43 3.77 -4.72
C LEU A 67 3.32 4.92 -5.20
N THR A 68 2.75 6.02 -5.69
CA THR A 68 3.53 7.21 -6.04
C THR A 68 4.09 7.95 -4.82
N GLY A 69 3.46 7.77 -3.64
CA GLY A 69 3.80 8.47 -2.41
C GLY A 69 4.68 7.68 -1.44
N VAL A 70 5.00 6.42 -1.73
CA VAL A 70 5.72 5.53 -0.80
C VAL A 70 6.96 4.90 -1.43
N THR A 71 7.93 4.52 -0.59
CA THR A 71 9.03 3.67 -1.03
C THR A 71 8.67 2.20 -0.85
N VAL A 72 8.91 1.35 -1.86
CA VAL A 72 8.80 -0.10 -1.70
C VAL A 72 10.15 -0.65 -1.26
N LEU A 73 10.18 -1.26 -0.07
CA LEU A 73 11.35 -1.96 0.43
C LEU A 73 11.33 -3.41 -0.04
N GLY A 74 12.30 -3.75 -0.88
CA GLY A 74 12.59 -5.12 -1.23
C GLY A 74 13.00 -5.92 0.00
N SER A 75 12.67 -7.22 0.01
CA SER A 75 13.16 -8.13 1.03
C SER A 75 14.42 -8.83 0.53
N ILE A 76 15.52 -8.74 1.29
CA ILE A 76 16.62 -9.69 1.17
C ILE A 76 16.21 -10.90 1.98
N VAL A 77 15.44 -11.80 1.38
CA VAL A 77 15.26 -13.13 1.97
C VAL A 77 16.43 -13.96 1.47
N ASN A 78 17.42 -14.20 2.33
CA ASN A 78 18.34 -15.32 2.14
C ASN A 78 17.55 -16.60 2.41
N LEU A 79 16.78 -17.02 1.40
CA LEU A 79 16.29 -18.38 1.33
C LEU A 79 17.49 -19.21 0.86
N PHE A 80 18.05 -19.99 1.80
CA PHE A 80 19.21 -20.89 1.68
C PHE A 80 20.59 -20.26 1.90
#